data_AF-A0A0D3BLC1-F1
#
_entry.id   AF-A0A0D3BLC1-F1
#
_cell.length_a   1.000
_cell.length_b   1.000
_cell.length_c   1.000
_cell.angle_alpha   90.00
_cell.angle_beta   90.00
_cell.angle_gamma   90.00
#
_symmetry.space_group_name_H-M   'P 1'
#
loop_
_entity.id
_entity.type
_entity.pdbx_description
1 polymer ?
#
loop_
_entity_poly.entity_id
_entity_poly.type
_entity_poly.pdbx_seq_one_letter_code
_entity_poly.pdbx_strand_id
1 'polypeptide(L)'
;MEMAEAKFEEAATWVCWDIENCPIPNGCKAEEISQKISSALRSSSLHIFDKLLDWAYNPDTSNLMFISRDESFSSYLSEWQMDRNKNVLLAHPPNASDSFVASAKTTWLWNSLCRNLI
;
A
#
# COMPACT_ATOMS: atom_id res chain seq x y z
N MET A 1 -16.97 -8.77 11.38
CA MET A 1 -16.20 -7.98 10.38
C MET A 1 -14.80 -7.66 10.91
N GLU A 2 -14.64 -7.38 12.20
CA GLU A 2 -13.33 -7.09 12.87
C GLU A 2 -12.23 -8.16 12.67
N MET A 3 -12.56 -9.46 12.71
CA MET A 3 -11.55 -10.53 12.59
C MET A 3 -10.77 -10.49 11.27
N ALA A 4 -11.38 -9.95 10.20
CA ALA A 4 -10.76 -9.86 8.89
C ALA A 4 -9.82 -8.66 8.74
N GLU A 5 -9.87 -7.66 9.64
CA GLU A 5 -8.95 -6.51 9.65
C GLU A 5 -7.76 -6.78 10.57
N ALA A 6 -8.01 -7.37 11.74
CA ALA A 6 -6.95 -7.72 12.70
C ALA A 6 -5.87 -8.64 12.10
N LYS A 7 -6.25 -9.58 11.22
CA LYS A 7 -5.29 -10.50 10.58
C LYS A 7 -4.29 -9.81 9.64
N PHE A 8 -4.60 -8.61 9.15
CA PHE A 8 -3.73 -7.86 8.24
C PHE A 8 -2.77 -6.93 8.98
N GLU A 9 -2.93 -6.75 10.30
CA GLU A 9 -2.06 -5.89 11.11
C GLU A 9 -0.64 -6.46 11.21
N GLU A 10 -0.51 -7.79 11.30
CA GLU A 10 0.78 -8.48 11.38
C GLU A 10 1.31 -8.95 10.01
N ALA A 11 0.49 -8.80 8.95
CA ALA A 11 0.81 -9.27 7.61
C ALA A 11 1.97 -8.48 6.97
N ALA A 12 2.76 -9.16 6.15
CA ALA A 12 3.77 -8.49 5.36
C ALA A 12 3.12 -7.49 4.40
N THR A 13 3.68 -6.27 4.36
CA THR A 13 3.20 -5.19 3.49
C THR A 13 4.23 -4.89 2.42
N TRP A 14 3.83 -5.01 1.15
CA TRP A 14 4.61 -4.56 0.00
C TRP A 14 4.15 -3.17 -0.43
N VAL A 15 5.09 -2.26 -0.69
CA VAL A 15 4.78 -0.89 -1.12
C VAL A 15 5.25 -0.69 -2.55
N CYS A 16 4.31 -0.47 -3.46
CA CYS A 16 4.56 -0.04 -4.84
C CYS A 16 4.31 1.46 -4.94
N TRP A 17 5.36 2.25 -5.17
CA TRP A 17 5.25 3.69 -5.27
C TRP A 17 5.63 4.17 -6.67
N ASP A 18 4.62 4.66 -7.39
CA ASP A 18 4.79 5.43 -8.61
C ASP A 18 5.17 6.87 -8.26
N ILE A 19 6.48 7.12 -8.22
CA ILE A 19 7.05 8.42 -7.85
C ILE A 19 6.83 9.51 -8.91
N GLU A 20 6.51 9.14 -10.15
CA GLU A 20 6.27 10.11 -11.21
C GLU A 20 4.90 10.76 -11.04
N ASN A 21 3.88 9.95 -10.75
CA ASN A 21 2.50 10.44 -10.57
C ASN A 21 2.20 10.89 -9.13
N CYS A 22 2.94 10.37 -8.16
CA CYS A 22 2.87 10.74 -6.74
C CYS A 22 4.25 11.19 -6.25
N PRO A 23 4.77 12.35 -6.70
CA PRO A 23 6.11 12.78 -6.36
C PRO A 23 6.23 13.15 -4.88
N ILE A 24 7.49 13.17 -4.44
CA ILE A 24 7.87 13.70 -3.13
C ILE A 24 7.42 15.16 -3.04
N PRO A 25 6.63 15.55 -2.02
CA PRO A 25 6.25 16.94 -1.83
C PRO A 25 7.46 17.86 -1.65
N ASN A 26 7.34 19.09 -2.15
CA ASN A 26 8.40 20.09 -2.05
C ASN A 26 8.84 20.30 -0.59
N GLY A 27 10.16 20.31 -0.37
CA GLY A 27 10.76 20.48 0.96
C GLY A 27 10.89 19.20 1.79
N CYS A 28 10.39 18.05 1.30
CA CYS A 28 10.57 16.75 1.96
C CYS A 28 11.72 15.96 1.32
N LYS A 29 12.40 15.11 2.09
CA LYS A 29 13.38 14.14 1.57
C LYS A 29 12.74 12.78 1.33
N ALA A 30 13.15 12.10 0.27
CA ALA A 30 12.69 10.74 -0.07
C ALA A 30 12.83 9.76 1.12
N GLU A 31 13.96 9.85 1.81
CA GLU A 31 14.30 9.01 2.95
C GLU A 31 13.34 9.22 4.12
N GLU A 32 13.00 10.47 4.43
CA GLU A 32 12.05 10.81 5.50
C GLU A 32 10.67 10.23 5.20
N ILE A 33 10.20 10.31 3.95
CA ILE A 33 8.91 9.75 3.55
C ILE A 33 8.93 8.23 3.60
N SER A 34 9.99 7.59 3.10
CA SER A 34 10.14 6.12 3.15
C SER A 34 10.17 5.59 4.58
N GLN A 35 10.93 6.26 5.48
CA GLN A 35 10.96 5.92 6.89
C GLN A 35 9.58 6.09 7.54
N LYS A 36 8.86 7.16 7.21
CA LYS A 36 7.51 7.41 7.72
C LYS A 36 6.51 6.36 7.26
N ILE A 37 6.49 6.04 5.96
CA ILE A 37 5.67 4.96 5.39
C ILE A 37 6.00 3.64 6.12
N SER A 38 7.28 3.30 6.24
CA SER A 38 7.72 2.08 6.95
C SER A 38 7.32 2.08 8.43
N SER A 39 7.40 3.22 9.11
CA SER A 39 7.04 3.37 10.52
C SER A 39 5.52 3.33 10.78
N ALA A 40 4.72 3.74 9.79
CA ALA A 40 3.27 3.67 9.83
C ALA A 40 2.76 2.26 9.50
N LEU A 41 3.48 1.53 8.64
CA LEU A 41 3.15 0.17 8.21
C LEU A 41 3.78 -0.92 9.10
N ARG A 42 4.05 -0.65 10.39
CA ARG A 42 4.85 -1.51 11.29
C ARG A 42 4.65 -3.01 11.03
N SER A 43 5.67 -3.64 10.46
CA SER A 43 5.86 -5.09 10.45
C SER A 43 7.29 -5.36 10.91
N SER A 44 7.45 -6.31 11.83
CA SER A 44 8.71 -6.69 12.46
C SER A 44 9.82 -6.95 11.45
N SER A 45 10.96 -6.31 11.71
CA SER A 45 12.18 -6.37 10.91
C SER A 45 12.80 -7.77 10.94
N LEU A 46 12.72 -8.51 9.84
CA LEU A 46 13.56 -9.67 9.53
C LEU A 46 13.98 -9.63 8.06
N HIS A 47 15.09 -10.30 7.77
CA HIS A 47 15.97 -10.13 6.61
C HIS A 47 15.24 -10.07 5.24
N ILE A 48 15.61 -9.07 4.44
CA ILE A 48 14.95 -8.70 3.18
C ILE A 48 14.91 -9.84 2.14
N PHE A 49 15.87 -10.76 2.20
CA PHE A 49 16.00 -11.88 1.27
C PHE A 49 15.00 -13.00 1.55
N ASP A 50 14.74 -13.34 2.82
CA ASP A 50 13.80 -14.39 3.19
C ASP A 50 12.35 -13.96 2.86
N LYS A 51 12.02 -12.67 3.04
CA LYS A 51 10.71 -12.12 2.63
C LYS A 51 10.51 -12.07 1.11
N LEU A 52 11.57 -11.86 0.33
CA LEU A 52 11.45 -11.80 -1.13
C LEU A 52 11.17 -13.20 -1.72
N LEU A 53 11.80 -14.22 -1.13
CA LEU A 53 11.57 -15.64 -1.44
C LEU A 53 10.20 -16.11 -0.96
N ASP A 54 9.79 -15.76 0.27
CA ASP A 54 8.45 -16.04 0.76
C ASP A 54 7.39 -15.36 -0.12
N TRP A 55 7.50 -14.05 -0.41
CA TRP A 55 6.51 -13.30 -1.19
C TRP A 55 6.23 -13.89 -2.58
N ALA A 56 7.27 -14.34 -3.29
CA ALA A 56 7.12 -14.97 -4.60
C ALA A 56 6.34 -16.31 -4.55
N TYR A 57 6.21 -16.91 -3.36
CA TYR A 57 5.56 -18.20 -3.13
C TYR A 57 4.48 -18.19 -2.03
N ASN A 58 4.11 -17.04 -1.46
CA ASN A 58 3.42 -17.01 -0.16
C ASN A 58 1.90 -17.26 -0.24
N PRO A 59 1.39 -18.37 0.37
CA PRO A 59 -0.05 -18.58 0.56
C PRO A 59 -0.67 -17.74 1.69
N ASP A 60 0.13 -16.99 2.46
CA ASP A 60 -0.31 -16.28 3.66
C ASP A 60 -0.97 -14.91 3.39
N THR A 61 -1.54 -14.38 4.47
CA THR A 61 -2.19 -13.07 4.54
C THR A 61 -1.18 -11.96 4.19
N SER A 62 -1.48 -11.10 3.21
CA SER A 62 -0.55 -10.06 2.72
C SER A 62 -1.25 -8.73 2.42
N ASN A 63 -0.55 -7.62 2.65
CA ASN A 63 -0.97 -6.29 2.24
C ASN A 63 -0.18 -5.83 1.00
N LEU A 64 -0.87 -5.24 0.02
CA LEU A 64 -0.29 -4.46 -1.06
C LEU A 64 -0.69 -3.00 -0.88
N MET A 65 0.29 -2.12 -0.66
CA MET A 65 0.10 -0.68 -0.69
C MET A 65 0.52 -0.14 -2.06
N PHE A 66 -0.45 0.43 -2.78
CA PHE A 66 -0.25 1.03 -4.08
C PHE A 66 -0.36 2.56 -3.96
N ILE A 67 0.67 3.28 -4.40
CA ILE A 67 0.71 4.74 -4.35
C ILE A 67 0.88 5.24 -5.80
N SER A 68 -0.22 5.60 -6.46
CA SER A 68 -0.20 6.02 -7.87
C SER A 68 -1.47 6.79 -8.27
N ARG A 69 -1.42 7.48 -9.42
CA ARG A 69 -2.57 8.02 -10.15
C ARG A 69 -3.01 7.08 -11.30
N ASP A 70 -2.17 6.12 -11.68
CA ASP A 70 -2.41 5.28 -12.84
C ASP A 70 -3.56 4.29 -12.56
N GLU A 71 -4.73 4.64 -13.06
CA GLU A 71 -5.95 3.86 -12.88
C GLU A 71 -5.99 2.61 -13.76
N SER A 72 -5.05 2.44 -14.70
CA SER A 72 -4.99 1.24 -15.56
C SER A 72 -4.76 -0.04 -14.76
N PHE A 73 -4.26 0.09 -13.52
CA PHE A 73 -4.07 -1.02 -12.60
C PHE A 73 -5.34 -1.44 -11.83
N SER A 74 -6.45 -0.71 -11.96
CA SER A 74 -7.69 -0.96 -11.18
C SER A 74 -8.19 -2.40 -11.28
N SER A 75 -8.13 -3.01 -12.47
CA SER A 75 -8.56 -4.39 -12.68
C SER A 75 -7.64 -5.38 -11.95
N TYR A 76 -6.33 -5.17 -11.99
CA TYR A 76 -5.36 -5.99 -11.30
C TYR A 76 -5.49 -5.88 -9.77
N LEU A 77 -5.69 -4.66 -9.25
CA LEU A 77 -5.90 -4.42 -7.83
C LEU A 77 -7.21 -5.09 -7.35
N SER A 78 -8.26 -4.98 -8.15
CA SER A 78 -9.55 -5.63 -7.85
C SER A 78 -9.42 -7.14 -7.82
N GLU A 79 -8.76 -7.74 -8.83
CA GLU A 79 -8.50 -9.18 -8.88
C GLU A 79 -7.67 -9.66 -7.68
N TRP A 80 -6.62 -8.91 -7.33
CA TRP A 80 -5.79 -9.20 -6.16
C TRP A 80 -6.60 -9.20 -4.87
N GLN A 81 -7.51 -8.24 -4.71
CA GLN A 81 -8.40 -8.13 -3.54
C GLN A 81 -9.46 -9.25 -3.47
N MET A 82 -9.74 -9.97 -4.55
CA MET A 82 -10.69 -11.10 -4.52
C MET A 82 -10.16 -12.28 -3.70
N ASP A 83 -8.84 -12.41 -3.54
CA ASP A 83 -8.25 -13.35 -2.61
C ASP A 83 -8.49 -12.90 -1.17
N ARG A 84 -9.13 -13.75 -0.37
CA ARG A 84 -9.47 -13.47 1.03
C ARG A 84 -8.26 -13.23 1.91
N ASN A 85 -7.07 -13.66 1.51
CA ASN A 85 -5.81 -13.44 2.20
C ASN A 85 -5.06 -12.22 1.70
N LYS A 86 -5.61 -11.44 0.77
CA LYS A 86 -4.98 -10.23 0.28
C LYS A 86 -5.77 -9.00 0.71
N ASN A 87 -5.05 -7.91 0.92
CA ASN A 87 -5.60 -6.62 1.26
C ASN A 87 -4.90 -5.55 0.43
N VAL A 88 -5.69 -4.68 -0.19
CA VAL A 88 -5.19 -3.60 -1.03
C VAL A 88 -5.41 -2.28 -0.31
N LEU A 89 -4.32 -1.54 -0.13
CA LEU A 89 -4.23 -0.21 0.44
C LEU A 89 -3.87 0.76 -0.70
N LEU A 90 -4.65 1.81 -0.92
CA LEU A 90 -4.42 2.74 -2.03
C LEU A 90 -4.20 4.16 -1.54
N ALA A 91 -3.12 4.80 -2.02
CA ALA A 91 -2.95 6.24 -1.91
C ALA A 91 -2.91 6.85 -3.30
N HIS A 92 -3.79 7.80 -3.56
CA HIS A 92 -3.95 8.40 -4.88
C HIS A 92 -4.09 9.93 -4.81
N PRO A 93 -3.75 10.67 -5.88
CA PRO A 93 -4.03 12.10 -5.95
C PRO A 93 -5.54 12.41 -6.01
N PRO A 94 -5.96 13.68 -5.85
CA PRO A 94 -7.36 14.06 -6.02
C PRO A 94 -7.91 13.70 -7.42
N ASN A 95 -9.22 13.48 -7.49
CA ASN A 95 -9.99 13.17 -8.71
C ASN A 95 -9.71 11.78 -9.32
N ALA A 96 -9.44 10.78 -8.48
CA ALA A 96 -9.46 9.38 -8.93
C ALA A 96 -10.90 8.94 -9.25
N SER A 97 -11.06 8.01 -10.20
CA SER A 97 -12.35 7.41 -10.50
C SER A 97 -12.87 6.52 -9.35
N ASP A 98 -14.20 6.39 -9.27
CA ASP A 98 -14.84 5.50 -8.30
C ASP A 98 -14.39 4.04 -8.49
N SER A 99 -14.13 3.61 -9.73
CA SER A 99 -13.61 2.27 -10.02
C SER A 99 -12.22 2.05 -9.46
N PHE A 100 -11.35 3.06 -9.51
CA PHE A 100 -10.01 2.95 -8.96
C PHE A 100 -10.05 2.94 -7.43
N VAL A 101 -10.87 3.80 -6.83
CA VAL A 101 -11.08 3.82 -5.37
C VAL A 101 -11.66 2.49 -4.87
N ALA A 102 -12.61 1.90 -5.59
CA ALA A 102 -13.24 0.62 -5.23
C ALA A 102 -12.31 -0.59 -5.37
N SER A 103 -11.18 -0.45 -6.07
CA SER A 103 -10.18 -1.51 -6.23
C SER A 103 -9.35 -1.76 -4.96
N ALA A 104 -9.54 -0.94 -3.93
CA ALA A 104 -8.83 -1.04 -2.66
C ALA A 104 -9.81 -1.02 -1.47
N LYS A 105 -9.39 -1.64 -0.36
CA LYS A 105 -10.20 -1.75 0.86
C LYS A 105 -10.12 -0.48 1.69
N THR A 106 -8.93 0.11 1.73
CA THR A 106 -8.68 1.38 2.42
C THR A 106 -7.98 2.34 1.47
N THR A 107 -8.46 3.57 1.43
CA THR A 107 -7.95 4.60 0.52
C THR A 107 -7.58 5.88 1.26
N TRP A 108 -6.54 6.54 0.77
CA TRP A 108 -6.12 7.86 1.24
C TRP A 108 -5.83 8.78 0.07
N LEU A 109 -6.12 10.07 0.27
CA LEU A 109 -5.52 11.09 -0.58
C LEU A 109 -4.02 11.17 -0.29
N TRP A 110 -3.18 11.08 -1.31
CA TRP A 110 -1.72 11.11 -1.20
C TRP A 110 -1.24 12.31 -0.38
N ASN A 111 -1.79 13.50 -0.65
CA ASN A 111 -1.44 14.72 0.07
C ASN A 111 -1.83 14.69 1.55
N SER A 112 -2.88 13.96 1.92
CA SER A 112 -3.30 13.80 3.31
C SER A 112 -2.44 12.77 4.03
N LEU A 113 -2.12 11.66 3.34
CA LEU A 113 -1.21 10.64 3.85
C LEU A 113 0.18 11.24 4.12
N CYS A 114 0.74 11.99 3.18
CA CYS A 114 2.00 12.71 3.36
C CYS A 114 1.97 13.67 4.54
N ARG A 115 0.90 14.45 4.70
CA ARG A 115 0.80 15.43 5.78
C ARG A 115 0.65 14.80 7.15
N ASN A 116 -0.12 13.72 7.28
CA ASN A 116 -0.31 13.02 8.55
C ASN A 116 0.90 12.17 8.97
N LEU A 117 1.84 11.96 8.04
CA LEU A 117 3.12 11.33 8.30
C LEU A 117 4.20 12.35 8.75
N ILE A 118 3.99 13.66 8.61
CA ILE A 118 4.95 14.73 8.97
C ILE A 118 4.56 15.46 10.25
#